data_AF-A0A1V5Z1P7-F1
#
_entry.id   AF-A0A1V5Z1P7-F1
#
_cell.length_a   1.000
_cell.length_b   1.000
_cell.length_c   1.000
_cell.angle_alpha   90.00
_cell.angle_beta   90.00
_cell.angle_gamma   90.00
#
_symmetry.space_group_name_H-M   'P 1'
#
loop_
_entity.id
_entity.type
_entity.pdbx_description
1 polymer ?
#
loop_
_entity_poly.entity_id
_entity_poly.type
_entity_poly.pdbx_seq_one_letter_code
_entity_poly.pdbx_strand_id
1 'polypeptide(L)'
;MNDTAADSTITDPPAKLLRNIILLGHFFCLVLAVVYALTWFLYGKPYDQAWRIIFLSLTLGRAAAVGACAKMGFGLSFIFYQIVFVDLIFILYLYPLFAKGFRQIVRIRYIGGYLQSIHEVALGYKSTVAPYGAIGLTLFVACPLWSTGPLIGTLVGYIIGLPAIIVLSAVTLGNILATVFWIWLYDWLDNWSSMLSLILVIFVFILSTAGLVLAGIKNFKKGLSDTVGK
;
A
#
# COMPACT_ATOMS: atom_id res chain seq x y z
N MET A 1 -10.37 34.85 -10.24
CA MET A 1 -10.81 33.87 -11.26
C MET A 1 -9.71 32.82 -11.34
N ASN A 2 -9.80 31.58 -10.86
CA ASN A 2 -10.89 30.73 -10.37
C ASN A 2 -10.32 29.90 -9.19
N ASP A 3 -10.82 30.09 -7.98
CA ASP A 3 -10.43 29.29 -6.80
C ASP A 3 -11.63 28.61 -6.12
N THR A 4 -12.80 28.58 -6.79
CA THR A 4 -14.07 28.24 -6.14
C THR A 4 -14.77 26.98 -6.66
N ALA A 5 -14.11 26.13 -7.45
CA ALA A 5 -14.77 24.96 -8.06
C ALA A 5 -14.40 23.58 -7.47
N ALA A 6 -13.43 23.48 -6.55
CA ALA A 6 -12.96 22.19 -6.03
C ALA A 6 -13.37 21.87 -4.58
N ASP A 7 -14.08 22.77 -3.88
CA ASP A 7 -14.10 22.81 -2.41
C ASP A 7 -15.44 22.44 -1.73
N SER A 8 -16.38 21.78 -2.41
CA SER A 8 -17.72 21.51 -1.83
C SER A 8 -18.08 20.03 -1.62
N THR A 9 -17.20 19.08 -1.94
CA THR A 9 -17.56 17.64 -1.90
C THR A 9 -16.72 16.75 -0.97
N ILE A 10 -15.57 17.22 -0.47
CA ILE A 10 -14.78 16.46 0.52
C ILE A 10 -15.14 16.99 1.91
N THR A 11 -16.02 16.28 2.60
CA THR A 11 -16.29 16.58 4.01
C THR A 11 -15.11 16.13 4.85
N ASP A 12 -14.39 17.08 5.44
CA ASP A 12 -13.27 16.76 6.30
C ASP A 12 -13.75 15.91 7.49
N PRO A 13 -13.14 14.73 7.72
CA PRO A 13 -13.55 13.86 8.82
C PRO A 13 -13.34 14.56 10.17
N PRO A 14 -14.22 14.34 11.16
CA PRO A 14 -14.18 15.06 12.42
C PRO A 14 -12.84 14.85 13.14
N ALA A 15 -12.28 15.91 13.72
CA ALA A 15 -10.95 15.87 14.36
C ALA A 15 -10.83 14.80 15.46
N LYS A 16 -11.92 14.52 16.17
CA LYS A 16 -12.00 13.42 17.16
C LYS A 16 -11.81 12.05 16.52
N LEU A 17 -12.42 11.80 15.35
CA LEU A 17 -12.28 10.54 14.61
C LEU A 17 -10.83 10.36 14.14
N LEU A 18 -10.23 11.41 13.55
CA LEU A 18 -8.84 11.36 13.12
C LEU A 18 -7.87 11.08 14.28
N ARG A 19 -8.12 11.68 15.45
CA ARG A 19 -7.34 11.41 16.66
C ARG A 19 -7.49 9.95 17.10
N ASN A 20 -8.71 9.42 17.10
CA ASN A 20 -8.96 8.02 17.50
C ASN A 20 -8.29 7.03 16.53
N ILE A 21 -8.29 7.32 15.22
CA ILE A 21 -7.59 6.53 14.20
C ILE A 21 -6.07 6.50 14.50
N ILE A 22 -5.47 7.65 14.81
CA ILE A 22 -4.04 7.74 15.15
C ILE A 22 -3.74 6.98 16.46
N LEU A 23 -4.58 7.14 17.49
CA LEU A 23 -4.41 6.42 18.77
C LEU A 23 -4.50 4.91 18.57
N LEU A 24 -5.42 4.46 17.72
CA LEU A 24 -5.54 3.05 17.34
C LEU A 24 -4.28 2.56 16.61
N GLY A 25 -3.70 3.39 15.73
CA GLY A 25 -2.41 3.10 15.08
C GLY A 25 -1.25 2.97 16.09
N HIS A 26 -1.19 3.83 17.11
CA HIS A 26 -0.18 3.73 18.18
C HIS A 26 -0.37 2.46 19.01
N PHE A 27 -1.61 2.16 19.38
CA PHE A 27 -1.94 0.94 20.10
C PHE A 27 -1.49 -0.31 19.33
N PHE A 28 -1.83 -0.41 18.04
CA PHE A 28 -1.39 -1.54 17.22
C PHE A 28 0.13 -1.59 17.00
N CYS A 29 0.80 -0.43 16.92
CA CYS A 29 2.25 -0.37 16.85
C CYS A 29 2.91 -0.93 18.13
N LEU A 30 2.37 -0.60 19.30
CA LEU A 30 2.83 -1.15 20.58
C LEU A 30 2.58 -2.66 20.65
N VAL A 31 1.40 -3.13 20.23
CA VAL A 31 1.09 -4.56 20.15
C VAL A 31 2.10 -5.28 19.24
N LEU A 32 2.41 -4.72 18.07
CA LEU A 32 3.39 -5.29 17.15
C LEU A 32 4.79 -5.36 17.78
N ALA A 33 5.23 -4.31 18.47
CA ALA A 33 6.51 -4.28 19.17
C ALA A 33 6.58 -5.34 20.28
N VAL A 34 5.50 -5.54 21.03
CA VAL A 34 5.39 -6.59 22.05
C VAL A 34 5.43 -7.97 21.41
N VAL A 35 4.68 -8.20 20.32
CA VAL A 35 4.72 -9.48 19.58
C VAL A 35 6.14 -9.78 19.13
N TYR A 36 6.87 -8.80 18.59
CA TYR A 36 8.27 -8.97 18.20
C TYR A 36 9.19 -9.32 19.37
N ALA A 37 9.08 -8.59 20.48
CA ALA A 37 9.85 -8.88 21.68
C ALA A 37 9.59 -10.31 22.19
N LEU A 38 8.32 -10.73 22.22
CA LEU A 38 7.92 -12.08 22.61
C LEU A 38 8.42 -13.14 21.62
N THR A 39 8.26 -12.93 20.31
CA THR A 39 8.73 -13.90 19.31
C THR A 39 10.24 -14.06 19.31
N TRP A 40 10.97 -12.96 19.52
CA TRP A 40 12.41 -12.98 19.65
C TRP A 40 12.85 -13.73 20.91
N PHE A 41 12.19 -13.48 22.05
CA PHE A 41 12.52 -14.11 23.33
C PHE A 41 12.14 -15.59 23.40
N LEU A 42 11.00 -15.99 22.81
CA LEU A 42 10.46 -17.35 22.91
C LEU A 42 10.93 -18.30 21.81
N TYR A 43 11.06 -17.81 20.56
CA TYR A 43 11.29 -18.67 19.39
C TYR A 43 12.66 -18.49 18.72
N GLY A 44 13.40 -17.41 19.01
CA GLY A 44 14.75 -17.21 18.47
C GLY A 44 14.78 -17.09 16.94
N LYS A 45 15.66 -17.83 16.26
CA LYS A 45 15.78 -17.81 14.77
C LYS A 45 14.65 -18.64 14.12
N PRO A 46 14.01 -18.19 13.02
CA PRO A 46 14.31 -17.01 12.21
C PRO A 46 13.58 -15.71 12.64
N TYR A 47 12.84 -15.72 13.76
CA TYR A 47 11.99 -14.61 14.20
C TYR A 47 12.75 -13.35 14.62
N ASP A 48 14.05 -13.46 14.91
CA ASP A 48 14.98 -12.34 15.07
C ASP A 48 15.06 -11.43 13.82
N GLN A 49 14.73 -11.99 12.65
CA GLN A 49 14.73 -11.30 11.37
C GLN A 49 13.34 -10.86 10.92
N ALA A 50 12.33 -10.87 11.78
CA ALA A 50 10.96 -10.51 11.41
C ALA A 50 10.85 -9.09 10.82
N TRP A 51 11.74 -8.18 11.22
CA TRP A 51 11.86 -6.84 10.65
C TRP A 51 12.08 -6.83 9.12
N ARG A 52 12.67 -7.89 8.56
CA ARG A 52 12.84 -8.03 7.10
C ARG A 52 11.51 -8.19 6.38
N ILE A 53 10.51 -8.82 7.02
CA ILE A 53 9.17 -8.95 6.46
C ILE A 53 8.58 -7.55 6.24
N ILE A 54 8.70 -6.66 7.24
CA ILE A 54 8.25 -5.27 7.17
C ILE A 54 9.00 -4.53 6.05
N PHE A 55 10.34 -4.64 6.05
CA PHE A 55 11.16 -3.94 5.08
C PHE A 55 10.80 -4.35 3.65
N LEU A 56 10.71 -5.65 3.39
CA LEU A 56 10.37 -6.19 2.07
C LEU A 56 8.94 -5.85 1.66
N SER A 57 7.97 -5.93 2.59
CA SER A 57 6.56 -5.63 2.28
C SER A 57 6.37 -4.17 1.94
N LEU A 58 7.06 -3.25 2.62
CA LEU A 58 6.98 -1.81 2.37
C LEU A 58 7.75 -1.36 1.13
N THR A 59 8.90 -1.98 0.83
CA THR A 59 9.79 -1.52 -0.26
C THR A 59 9.58 -2.26 -1.58
N LEU A 60 9.51 -3.60 -1.53
CA LEU A 60 9.42 -4.45 -2.71
C LEU A 60 8.00 -4.99 -2.93
N GLY A 61 7.14 -4.86 -1.92
CA GLY A 61 5.75 -5.28 -1.96
C GLY A 61 5.52 -6.67 -1.39
N ARG A 62 4.24 -7.05 -1.34
CA ARG A 62 3.79 -8.29 -0.71
C ARG A 62 4.32 -9.55 -1.39
N ALA A 63 4.40 -9.57 -2.72
CA ALA A 63 4.92 -10.71 -3.48
C ALA A 63 6.35 -11.06 -3.08
N ALA A 64 7.21 -10.03 -2.99
CA ALA A 64 8.60 -10.17 -2.58
C ALA A 64 8.71 -10.57 -1.10
N ALA A 65 7.89 -9.96 -0.23
CA ALA A 65 7.86 -10.31 1.19
C ALA A 65 7.47 -11.78 1.42
N VAL A 66 6.40 -12.25 0.80
CA VAL A 66 5.94 -13.65 0.93
C VAL A 66 7.02 -14.60 0.41
N GLY A 67 7.52 -14.39 -0.82
CA GLY A 67 8.47 -15.30 -1.43
C GLY A 67 9.83 -15.35 -0.71
N ALA A 68 10.38 -14.19 -0.35
CA ALA A 68 11.68 -14.14 0.31
C ALA A 68 11.61 -14.64 1.76
N CYS A 69 10.56 -14.29 2.50
CA CYS A 69 10.46 -14.67 3.91
C CYS A 69 10.08 -16.15 4.07
N ALA A 70 9.27 -16.72 3.18
CA ALA A 70 9.01 -18.16 3.20
C ALA A 70 10.32 -18.95 3.03
N LYS A 71 11.24 -18.52 2.15
CA LYS A 71 12.56 -19.15 2.00
C LYS A 71 13.49 -18.99 3.19
N MET A 72 13.27 -17.96 4.01
CA MET A 72 14.01 -17.77 5.26
C MET A 72 13.50 -18.67 6.39
N GLY A 73 12.50 -19.52 6.12
CA GLY A 73 11.94 -20.47 7.09
C GLY A 73 10.84 -19.87 7.97
N PHE A 74 10.32 -18.69 7.65
CA PHE A 74 9.15 -18.16 8.33
C PHE A 74 7.90 -18.96 7.97
N GLY A 75 7.08 -19.29 8.97
CA GLY A 75 5.78 -19.90 8.72
C GLY A 75 4.86 -18.98 7.92
N LEU A 76 4.14 -19.52 6.94
CA LEU A 76 3.20 -18.76 6.10
C LEU A 76 2.15 -17.99 6.92
N SER A 77 1.66 -18.56 8.02
CA SER A 77 0.72 -17.90 8.93
C SER A 77 1.33 -16.68 9.63
N PHE A 78 2.61 -16.74 9.99
CA PHE A 78 3.31 -15.61 10.60
C PHE A 78 3.53 -14.49 9.58
N ILE A 79 3.93 -14.84 8.35
CA ILE A 79 4.06 -13.89 7.24
C ILE A 79 2.71 -13.20 6.96
N PHE A 80 1.62 -13.97 6.89
CA PHE A 80 0.26 -13.44 6.71
C PHE A 80 -0.07 -12.38 7.76
N TYR A 81 0.04 -12.76 9.04
CA TYR A 81 -0.26 -11.85 10.14
C TYR A 81 0.60 -10.60 10.04
N GLN A 82 1.90 -10.75 9.81
CA GLN A 82 2.83 -9.64 9.79
C GLN A 82 2.54 -8.64 8.67
N ILE A 83 2.30 -9.12 7.45
CA ILE A 83 2.00 -8.26 6.30
C ILE A 83 0.68 -7.52 6.52
N VAL A 84 -0.38 -8.24 6.93
CA VAL A 84 -1.70 -7.63 7.14
C VAL A 84 -1.66 -6.58 8.24
N PHE A 85 -0.98 -6.86 9.36
CA PHE A 85 -0.92 -5.97 10.51
C PHE A 85 -0.09 -4.71 10.24
N VAL A 86 1.06 -4.87 9.57
CA VAL A 86 1.91 -3.75 9.17
C VAL A 86 1.18 -2.82 8.22
N ASP A 87 0.52 -3.38 7.20
CA ASP A 87 -0.27 -2.60 6.24
C ASP A 87 -1.44 -1.90 6.94
N LEU A 88 -2.10 -2.55 7.91
CA LEU A 88 -3.16 -1.92 8.72
C LEU A 88 -2.64 -0.72 9.52
N ILE A 89 -1.52 -0.88 10.22
CA ILE A 89 -0.86 0.21 10.96
C ILE A 89 -0.53 1.35 10.01
N PHE A 90 0.03 1.01 8.85
CA PHE A 90 0.40 1.99 7.84
C PHE A 90 -0.82 2.79 7.35
N ILE A 91 -1.93 2.13 7.01
CA ILE A 91 -3.18 2.77 6.60
C ILE A 91 -3.72 3.70 7.71
N LEU A 92 -3.66 3.28 8.98
CA LEU A 92 -4.12 4.09 10.12
C LEU A 92 -3.32 5.39 10.30
N TYR A 93 -2.05 5.41 9.90
CA TYR A 93 -1.27 6.65 9.86
C TYR A 93 -1.48 7.44 8.58
N LEU A 94 -1.59 6.74 7.45
CA LEU A 94 -1.67 7.35 6.13
C LEU A 94 -2.97 8.11 5.91
N TYR A 95 -4.11 7.56 6.36
CA TYR A 95 -5.41 8.21 6.21
C TYR A 95 -5.47 9.59 6.88
N PRO A 96 -5.16 9.76 8.19
CA PRO A 96 -5.16 11.07 8.83
C PRO A 96 -4.07 12.00 8.29
N LEU A 97 -2.95 11.44 7.82
CA LEU A 97 -1.90 12.19 7.15
C LEU A 97 -2.41 12.83 5.85
N PHE A 98 -3.20 12.11 5.05
CA PHE A 98 -3.85 12.69 3.87
C PHE A 98 -4.97 13.66 4.24
N ALA A 99 -5.85 13.29 5.16
CA ALA A 99 -6.97 14.15 5.56
C ALA A 99 -6.51 15.52 6.09
N LYS A 100 -5.43 15.57 6.88
CA LYS A 100 -4.91 16.84 7.44
C LYS A 100 -3.82 17.47 6.60
N GLY A 101 -2.94 16.64 6.06
CA GLY A 101 -1.63 17.05 5.57
C GLY A 101 -1.52 17.10 4.06
N PHE A 102 -2.49 16.61 3.28
CA PHE A 102 -2.33 16.53 1.82
C PHE A 102 -1.97 17.89 1.20
N ARG A 103 -2.64 18.98 1.61
CA ARG A 103 -2.34 20.35 1.15
C ARG A 103 -0.96 20.87 1.58
N GLN A 104 -0.46 20.44 2.74
CA GLN A 104 0.78 20.95 3.33
C GLN A 104 2.02 20.11 2.90
N ILE A 105 1.84 18.79 2.71
CA ILE A 105 2.88 17.84 2.29
C ILE A 105 3.19 18.01 0.79
N VAL A 106 2.18 18.29 -0.04
CA VAL A 106 2.38 18.59 -1.47
C VAL A 106 3.27 19.83 -1.67
N ARG A 107 3.32 20.75 -0.70
CA ARG A 107 4.15 21.97 -0.76
C ARG A 107 5.64 21.71 -0.48
N ILE A 108 6.01 20.53 0.02
CA ILE A 108 7.42 20.19 0.34
C ILE A 108 8.15 19.80 -0.94
N ARG A 109 9.24 20.51 -1.28
CA ARG A 109 9.98 20.36 -2.56
C ARG A 109 10.41 18.92 -2.89
N TYR A 110 10.78 18.11 -1.89
CA TYR A 110 11.28 16.74 -2.07
C TYR A 110 10.19 15.67 -2.17
N ILE A 111 9.05 15.85 -1.51
CA ILE A 111 7.96 14.84 -1.44
C ILE A 111 6.81 15.22 -2.36
N GLY A 112 6.65 16.52 -2.64
CA GLY A 112 5.55 17.06 -3.42
C GLY A 112 5.44 16.47 -4.81
N GLY A 113 6.56 16.29 -5.52
CA GLY A 113 6.55 15.70 -6.86
C GLY A 113 6.05 14.25 -6.88
N TYR A 114 6.55 13.41 -5.96
CA TYR A 114 6.11 12.02 -5.84
C TYR A 114 4.64 11.93 -5.41
N LEU A 115 4.24 12.72 -4.42
CA LEU A 115 2.87 12.74 -3.93
C LEU A 115 1.89 13.26 -4.99
N GLN A 116 2.30 14.23 -5.80
CA GLN A 116 1.54 14.75 -6.93
C GLN A 116 1.39 13.70 -8.03
N SER A 117 2.45 12.94 -8.35
CA SER A 117 2.34 11.80 -9.28
C SER A 117 1.37 10.73 -8.76
N ILE A 118 1.44 10.36 -7.47
CA ILE A 118 0.47 9.40 -6.89
C ILE A 118 -0.95 9.98 -6.96
N HIS A 119 -1.12 11.27 -6.69
CA HIS A 119 -2.41 11.96 -6.79
C HIS A 119 -2.97 11.95 -8.22
N GLU A 120 -2.15 12.25 -9.21
CA GLU A 120 -2.54 12.19 -10.63
C GLU A 120 -2.93 10.78 -11.05
N VAL A 121 -2.16 9.78 -10.64
CA VAL A 121 -2.49 8.37 -10.86
C VAL A 121 -3.84 8.03 -10.20
N ALA A 122 -4.05 8.45 -8.95
CA ALA A 122 -5.30 8.22 -8.24
C ALA A 122 -6.50 8.91 -8.90
N LEU A 123 -6.32 10.12 -9.44
CA LEU A 123 -7.34 10.81 -10.24
C LEU A 123 -7.65 10.05 -11.53
N GLY A 124 -6.63 9.48 -12.19
CA GLY A 124 -6.80 8.65 -13.39
C GLY A 124 -7.68 7.42 -13.15
N TYR A 125 -7.61 6.82 -11.95
CA TYR A 125 -8.43 5.67 -11.57
C TYR A 125 -9.77 6.06 -10.90
N LYS A 126 -10.00 7.34 -10.58
CA LYS A 126 -11.23 7.81 -9.91
C LYS A 126 -12.49 7.43 -10.70
N SER A 127 -12.50 7.63 -12.01
CA SER A 127 -13.67 7.35 -12.85
C SER A 127 -14.04 5.87 -12.91
N THR A 128 -13.05 4.99 -12.78
CA THR A 128 -13.25 3.53 -12.75
C THR A 128 -13.69 3.05 -11.37
N VAL A 129 -13.15 3.61 -10.29
CA VAL A 129 -13.41 3.13 -8.90
C VAL A 129 -14.62 3.81 -8.26
N ALA A 130 -14.86 5.10 -8.53
CA ALA A 130 -15.94 5.87 -7.92
C ALA A 130 -17.36 5.27 -8.09
N PRO A 131 -17.75 4.70 -9.25
CA PRO A 131 -19.08 4.12 -9.42
C PRO A 131 -19.37 2.92 -8.51
N TYR A 132 -18.31 2.21 -8.09
CA TYR A 132 -18.41 0.98 -7.31
C TYR A 132 -18.14 1.20 -5.81
N GLY A 133 -17.79 2.42 -5.41
CA GLY A 133 -17.57 2.83 -4.01
C GLY A 133 -16.65 1.89 -3.23
N ALA A 134 -17.15 1.33 -2.14
CA ALA A 134 -16.40 0.44 -1.25
C ALA A 134 -15.95 -0.86 -1.93
N ILE A 135 -16.82 -1.49 -2.73
CA ILE A 135 -16.52 -2.78 -3.38
C ILE A 135 -15.46 -2.58 -4.45
N GLY A 136 -15.61 -1.54 -5.27
CA GLY A 136 -14.60 -1.17 -6.27
C GLY A 136 -13.26 -0.89 -5.62
N LEU A 137 -13.26 -0.18 -4.49
CA LEU A 137 -12.03 0.11 -3.76
C LEU A 137 -11.39 -1.17 -3.19
N THR A 138 -12.17 -2.08 -2.63
CA THR A 138 -11.68 -3.38 -2.15
C THR A 138 -11.06 -4.20 -3.27
N LEU A 139 -11.75 -4.34 -4.41
CA LEU A 139 -11.25 -5.09 -5.56
C LEU A 139 -10.00 -4.44 -6.17
N PHE A 140 -9.97 -3.11 -6.22
CA PHE A 140 -8.82 -2.34 -6.66
C PHE A 140 -7.58 -2.63 -5.79
N VAL A 141 -7.74 -2.63 -4.47
CA VAL A 141 -6.65 -2.93 -3.51
C VAL A 141 -6.30 -4.42 -3.49
N ALA A 142 -7.29 -5.30 -3.72
CA ALA A 142 -7.10 -6.74 -3.80
C ALA A 142 -6.32 -7.16 -5.06
N CYS A 143 -6.23 -6.30 -6.07
CA CYS A 143 -5.50 -6.59 -7.29
C CYS A 143 -4.01 -6.84 -6.97
N PRO A 144 -3.49 -8.05 -7.27
CA PRO A 144 -2.20 -8.52 -6.74
C PRO A 144 -0.97 -7.80 -7.31
N LEU A 145 -1.14 -6.98 -8.36
CA LEU A 145 -0.05 -6.31 -9.08
C LEU A 145 0.46 -5.04 -8.40
N TRP A 146 -0.23 -4.52 -7.39
CA TRP A 146 0.12 -3.26 -6.73
C TRP A 146 0.93 -3.51 -5.46
N SER A 147 2.24 -3.28 -5.55
CA SER A 147 3.19 -3.32 -4.42
C SER A 147 2.78 -2.39 -3.27
N THR A 148 2.10 -1.28 -3.57
CA THR A 148 1.62 -0.25 -2.61
C THR A 148 0.09 -0.17 -2.53
N GLY A 149 -0.61 -1.28 -2.79
CA GLY A 149 -2.08 -1.33 -2.88
C GLY A 149 -2.85 -0.56 -1.81
N PRO A 150 -2.51 -0.67 -0.51
CA PRO A 150 -3.20 0.07 0.54
C PRO A 150 -2.95 1.57 0.53
N LEU A 151 -1.75 1.99 0.17
CA LEU A 151 -1.38 3.40 0.15
C LEU A 151 -2.18 4.12 -0.95
N ILE A 152 -2.16 3.56 -2.16
CA ILE A 152 -2.90 4.12 -3.29
C ILE A 152 -4.41 3.97 -3.05
N GLY A 153 -4.87 2.84 -2.52
CA GLY A 153 -6.27 2.63 -2.15
C GLY A 153 -6.78 3.64 -1.13
N THR A 154 -6.01 3.90 -0.08
CA THR A 154 -6.38 4.91 0.93
C THR A 154 -6.47 6.31 0.33
N LEU A 155 -5.54 6.65 -0.56
CA LEU A 155 -5.54 7.94 -1.26
C LEU A 155 -6.72 8.05 -2.24
N VAL A 156 -6.99 7.02 -3.04
CA VAL A 156 -8.13 6.97 -3.97
C VAL A 156 -9.44 7.07 -3.20
N GLY A 157 -9.59 6.32 -2.10
CA GLY A 157 -10.77 6.39 -1.24
C GLY A 157 -10.99 7.80 -0.66
N TYR A 158 -9.90 8.47 -0.27
CA TYR A 158 -9.93 9.86 0.17
C TYR A 158 -10.35 10.82 -0.97
N ILE A 159 -9.78 10.69 -2.17
CA ILE A 159 -10.08 11.54 -3.35
C ILE A 159 -11.51 11.34 -3.89
N ILE A 160 -12.06 10.13 -3.75
CA ILE A 160 -13.46 9.84 -4.08
C ILE A 160 -14.40 10.49 -3.05
N GLY A 161 -13.90 10.83 -1.85
CA GLY A 161 -14.71 11.40 -0.76
C GLY A 161 -15.47 10.33 0.03
N LEU A 162 -15.00 9.08 0.02
CA LEU A 162 -15.61 8.04 0.84
C LEU A 162 -15.35 8.30 2.34
N PRO A 163 -16.31 7.97 3.22
CA PRO A 163 -16.13 8.18 4.64
C PRO A 163 -14.98 7.31 5.17
N ALA A 164 -14.24 7.85 6.15
CA ALA A 164 -13.02 7.26 6.70
C ALA A 164 -13.15 5.76 7.01
N ILE A 165 -14.23 5.38 7.69
CA ILE A 165 -14.46 4.00 8.12
C ILE A 165 -14.58 3.07 6.92
N ILE A 166 -15.28 3.49 5.85
CA ILE A 166 -15.44 2.71 4.62
C ILE A 166 -14.10 2.56 3.89
N VAL A 167 -13.31 3.64 3.81
CA VAL A 167 -11.97 3.57 3.20
C VAL A 167 -11.10 2.58 3.98
N LEU A 168 -11.02 2.74 5.29
CA LEU A 168 -10.22 1.87 6.16
C LEU A 168 -10.66 0.41 6.04
N SER A 169 -11.97 0.12 6.10
CA SER A 169 -12.47 -1.25 6.00
C SER A 169 -12.26 -1.84 4.61
N ALA A 170 -12.57 -1.10 3.54
CA ALA A 170 -12.46 -1.59 2.17
C ALA A 170 -11.01 -1.89 1.78
N VAL A 171 -10.09 -0.99 2.16
CA VAL A 171 -8.65 -1.17 1.92
C VAL A 171 -8.09 -2.31 2.75
N THR A 172 -8.51 -2.45 4.02
CA THR A 172 -8.07 -3.57 4.88
C THR A 172 -8.57 -4.92 4.33
N LEU A 173 -9.82 -5.00 3.87
CA LEU A 173 -10.33 -6.21 3.23
C LEU A 173 -9.58 -6.55 1.95
N GLY A 174 -9.31 -5.55 1.11
CA GLY A 174 -8.53 -5.74 -0.12
C GLY A 174 -7.10 -6.22 0.19
N ASN A 175 -6.48 -5.68 1.24
CA ASN A 175 -5.18 -6.13 1.73
C ASN A 175 -5.19 -7.60 2.16
N ILE A 176 -6.19 -8.00 2.95
CA ILE A 176 -6.34 -9.40 3.40
C ILE A 176 -6.47 -10.32 2.18
N LEU A 177 -7.36 -10.00 1.24
CA LEU A 177 -7.59 -10.81 0.04
C LEU A 177 -6.32 -10.94 -0.82
N ALA A 178 -5.61 -9.83 -1.06
CA ALA A 178 -4.37 -9.85 -1.82
C ALA A 178 -3.28 -10.67 -1.11
N THR A 179 -3.17 -10.58 0.21
CA THR A 179 -2.17 -11.33 0.98
C THR A 179 -2.48 -12.82 0.96
N VAL A 180 -3.76 -13.21 1.15
CA VAL A 180 -4.19 -14.61 1.02
C VAL A 180 -3.86 -15.14 -0.37
N PHE A 181 -4.17 -14.38 -1.42
CA PHE A 181 -3.88 -14.78 -2.79
C PHE A 181 -2.38 -15.01 -3.02
N TRP A 182 -1.51 -14.12 -2.54
CA TRP A 182 -0.06 -14.26 -2.70
C TRP A 182 0.51 -15.46 -1.94
N ILE A 183 0.02 -15.73 -0.74
CA ILE A 183 0.43 -16.89 0.05
C ILE A 183 -0.04 -18.18 -0.64
N TRP A 184 -1.30 -18.23 -1.05
CA TRP A 184 -1.84 -19.38 -1.78
C TRP A 184 -1.08 -19.63 -3.09
N LEU A 185 -0.78 -18.57 -3.86
CA LEU A 185 -0.01 -18.68 -5.09
C LEU A 185 1.42 -19.16 -4.83
N TYR A 186 2.07 -18.65 -3.78
CA TYR A 186 3.41 -19.10 -3.39
C TYR A 186 3.40 -20.58 -3.00
N ASP A 187 2.46 -21.00 -2.15
CA ASP A 187 2.33 -22.38 -1.69
C ASP A 187 2.03 -23.34 -2.85
N TRP A 188 1.11 -22.96 -3.74
CA TRP A 188 0.80 -23.73 -4.95
C TRP A 188 2.02 -23.88 -5.87
N LEU A 189 2.81 -22.82 -6.04
CA LEU A 189 4.03 -22.84 -6.86
C LEU A 189 5.16 -23.62 -6.21
N ASP A 190 5.37 -23.48 -4.90
CA ASP A 190 6.42 -24.18 -4.17
C ASP A 190 6.17 -25.69 -4.17
N ASN A 191 4.91 -26.10 -4.02
CA ASN A 191 4.48 -27.50 -4.15
C ASN A 191 4.75 -28.09 -5.55
N TRP A 192 4.73 -27.27 -6.60
CA TRP A 192 5.02 -27.74 -7.96
C TRP A 192 6.52 -27.78 -8.25
N SER A 193 7.25 -26.70 -7.94
CA SER A 193 8.71 -26.69 -7.87
C SER A 193 9.26 -25.43 -7.18
N SER A 194 10.14 -25.63 -6.20
CA SER A 194 10.74 -24.53 -5.42
C SER A 194 11.60 -23.55 -6.23
N MET A 195 12.04 -23.94 -7.43
CA MET A 195 12.77 -23.07 -8.36
C MET A 195 11.84 -22.14 -9.15
N LEU A 196 10.65 -22.62 -9.53
CA LEU A 196 9.68 -21.85 -10.32
C LEU A 196 9.03 -20.74 -9.49
N SER A 197 8.75 -21.00 -8.21
CA SER A 197 8.24 -19.97 -7.27
C SER A 197 9.15 -18.74 -7.20
N LEU A 198 10.48 -18.95 -7.15
CA LEU A 198 11.45 -17.86 -7.11
C LEU A 198 11.55 -17.12 -8.45
N ILE A 199 11.56 -17.85 -9.56
CA ILE A 199 11.59 -17.24 -10.90
C ILE A 199 10.34 -16.38 -11.11
N LEU A 200 9.16 -16.82 -10.66
CA LEU A 200 7.93 -16.05 -10.80
C LEU A 200 7.89 -14.80 -9.92
N VAL A 201 8.31 -14.88 -8.65
CA VAL A 201 8.37 -13.69 -7.78
C VAL A 201 9.35 -12.66 -8.34
N ILE A 202 10.53 -13.11 -8.81
CA ILE A 202 11.50 -12.23 -9.47
C ILE A 202 10.93 -11.68 -10.78
N PHE A 203 10.26 -12.50 -11.59
CA PHE A 203 9.66 -12.07 -12.85
C PHE A 203 8.56 -11.04 -12.64
N VAL A 204 7.63 -11.26 -11.70
CA VAL A 204 6.56 -10.29 -11.37
C VAL A 204 7.16 -9.01 -10.80
N PHE A 205 8.20 -9.11 -9.97
CA PHE A 205 8.92 -7.95 -9.47
C PHE A 205 9.57 -7.14 -10.60
N ILE A 206 10.25 -7.81 -11.55
CA ILE A 206 10.81 -7.19 -12.75
C ILE A 206 9.70 -6.55 -13.59
N LEU A 207 8.59 -7.24 -13.81
CA LEU A 207 7.48 -6.72 -14.62
C LEU A 207 6.86 -5.47 -13.98
N SER A 208 6.68 -5.48 -12.65
CA SER A 208 6.12 -4.36 -11.88
C SER A 208 7.06 -3.14 -11.90
N THR A 209 8.36 -3.36 -11.69
CA THR A 209 9.37 -2.28 -11.75
C THR A 209 9.60 -1.78 -13.17
N ALA A 210 9.63 -2.65 -14.18
CA ALA A 210 9.76 -2.28 -15.59
C ALA A 210 8.57 -1.46 -16.09
N GLY A 211 7.34 -1.80 -15.66
CA GLY A 211 6.15 -1.00 -15.96
C GLY A 211 6.26 0.43 -15.42
N LEU A 212 6.77 0.59 -14.19
CA LEU A 212 7.01 1.90 -13.57
C LEU A 212 8.13 2.68 -14.27
N VAL A 213 9.24 2.02 -14.64
CA VAL A 213 10.37 2.64 -15.33
C VAL A 213 9.99 3.07 -16.75
N LEU A 214 9.30 2.22 -17.50
CA LEU A 214 8.84 2.54 -18.86
C LEU A 214 7.81 3.67 -18.87
N ALA A 215 6.88 3.69 -17.90
CA ALA A 215 5.95 4.79 -17.71
C ALA A 215 6.68 6.10 -17.33
N GLY A 216 7.68 6.01 -16.45
CA GLY A 216 8.52 7.15 -16.07
C GLY A 216 9.32 7.73 -17.24
N ILE A 217 9.92 6.88 -18.08
CA ILE A 217 10.67 7.30 -19.28
C ILE A 217 9.75 7.93 -20.32
N LYS A 218 8.55 7.36 -20.54
CA LYS A 218 7.56 7.92 -21.49
C LYS A 218 7.09 9.30 -21.06
N ASN A 219 6.87 9.51 -19.76
CA ASN A 219 6.48 10.81 -19.22
C ASN A 219 7.61 11.84 -19.28
N PHE A 220 8.87 11.43 -19.05
CA PHE A 220 10.04 12.30 -19.20
C PHE A 220 10.26 12.75 -20.64
N LYS A 221 10.09 11.84 -21.62
CA LYS A 221 10.24 12.14 -23.05
C LYS A 221 9.15 13.08 -23.56
N LYS A 222 7.93 12.96 -23.02
CA LYS A 222 6.81 13.86 -23.33
C LYS A 222 7.07 15.30 -22.81
N GLY A 223 7.58 15.44 -21.58
CA GLY A 223 7.95 16.74 -21.01
C GLY A 223 9.05 17.48 -21.79
N LEU A 224 10.03 16.76 -22.33
CA LEU A 224 11.07 17.35 -23.20
C LEU A 224 10.49 17.86 -24.54
N SER A 225 9.53 17.14 -25.13
CA SER A 225 8.89 17.55 -26.39
C SER A 225 8.06 18.83 -26.26
N ASP A 226 7.40 19.01 -25.11
CA ASP A 226 6.56 20.20 -24.85
C ASP A 226 7.38 21.45 -24.53
N THR A 227 8.66 21.28 -24.16
CA THR A 227 9.58 22.38 -23.84
C THR A 227 10.37 22.85 -25.07
N VAL A 228 10.57 21.98 -26.06
CA VAL A 228 11.30 22.29 -27.31
C VAL A 228 10.36 22.78 -28.42
N GLY A 229 9.04 22.57 -28.28
CA GLY A 229 8.02 23.05 -29.21
C GLY A 229 7.47 24.46 -28.91
N LYS A 230 8.07 25.20 -27.96
CA LYS A 230 7.74 26.61 -27.65
C LYS A 230 8.90 27.52 -28.02
#